data_AF-A0A954Q1C2-F1
#
_entry.id   AF-A0A954Q1C2-F1
#
_cell.length_a   1.000
_cell.length_b   1.000
_cell.length_c   1.000
_cell.angle_alpha   90.00
_cell.angle_beta   90.00
_cell.angle_gamma   90.00
#
_symmetry.space_group_name_H-M   'P 1'
#
loop_
_entity.id
_entity.type
_entity.pdbx_description
1 polymer ?
#
loop_
_entity_poly.entity_id
_entity_poly.type
_entity_poly.pdbx_seq_one_letter_code
_entity_poly.pdbx_strand_id
1 'polypeptide(L)'
;MTPRVAVSDDFLEAYAKIPRQQQKKVRTFMEKFKADPKSNAINYEKIHDVKDDRVRTVRIDQKYRAVVLHPENGSVYVLVWVDNHDEAMDWAKNRAFEVNPATGALQMFSVREAEKVADKQLPRKSEPGLLDAHNDEVLVSFGLPQLLLPAVRAIKQASNLEELAKHLPSEAAEALYWLAEGLPAEEVREALSVKAQVGVDTDDFAAALEHPDSKRRFVTIQSDSELTAILDAPLEKWRVFLHPSQEKLVGKVFNGPARVIGGPGTGKTVVAMHRARQLAKEFCQQESDRILFTTYTANLAQNVDENLKHLCGEEYGNIECVHLHSWAVRILRDQFNVNCSVASSQELDKFWEEAVFTSEEFSFEPGFLRQEWESVVQENEIT
;
A
#
# COMPACT_ATOMS: atom_id res chain seq x y z
N MET A 1 -10.29 29.93 -15.72
CA MET A 1 -9.44 29.17 -14.79
C MET A 1 -8.31 28.51 -15.56
N THR A 2 -7.09 28.58 -15.04
CA THR A 2 -5.92 27.90 -15.61
C THR A 2 -6.09 26.39 -15.45
N PRO A 3 -5.83 25.57 -16.48
CA PRO A 3 -5.87 24.12 -16.36
C PRO A 3 -4.88 23.61 -15.30
N ARG A 4 -5.32 22.68 -14.44
CA ARG A 4 -4.49 21.95 -13.50
C ARG A 4 -4.35 20.52 -13.99
N VAL A 5 -3.14 19.99 -13.99
CA VAL A 5 -2.86 18.59 -14.35
C VAL A 5 -2.41 17.84 -13.11
N ALA A 6 -3.03 16.70 -12.85
CA ALA A 6 -2.60 15.75 -11.84
C ALA A 6 -2.23 14.41 -12.49
N VAL A 7 -1.41 13.63 -11.78
CA VAL A 7 -1.00 12.27 -12.16
C VAL A 7 -1.30 11.32 -11.02
N SER A 8 -1.78 10.12 -11.32
CA SER A 8 -1.88 9.05 -10.33
C SER A 8 -0.54 8.32 -10.12
N ASP A 9 -0.38 7.65 -8.99
CA ASP A 9 0.63 6.62 -8.74
C ASP A 9 0.61 5.50 -9.80
N ASP A 10 -0.57 4.95 -10.15
CA ASP A 10 -0.74 3.91 -11.18
C ASP A 10 -0.11 4.34 -12.53
N PHE A 11 -0.35 5.58 -12.97
CA PHE A 11 0.27 6.18 -14.16
C PHE A 11 1.80 6.16 -14.08
N LEU A 12 2.37 6.53 -12.93
CA LEU A 12 3.81 6.64 -12.74
C LEU A 12 4.47 5.26 -12.69
N GLU A 13 3.81 4.29 -12.04
CA GLU A 13 4.23 2.89 -12.07
C GLU A 13 4.20 2.32 -13.49
N ALA A 14 3.14 2.58 -14.25
CA ALA A 14 3.03 2.15 -15.64
C ALA A 14 4.11 2.81 -16.51
N TYR A 15 4.31 4.12 -16.37
CA TYR A 15 5.36 4.88 -17.04
C TYR A 15 6.75 4.31 -16.76
N ALA A 16 7.05 3.89 -15.53
CA ALA A 16 8.35 3.31 -15.21
C ALA A 16 8.59 1.95 -15.89
N LYS A 17 7.53 1.22 -16.23
CA LYS A 17 7.58 -0.12 -16.87
C LYS A 17 7.72 -0.07 -18.40
N ILE A 18 7.34 1.04 -19.05
CA ILE A 18 7.45 1.14 -20.53
C ILE A 18 8.91 1.37 -20.98
N PRO A 19 9.28 1.04 -22.23
CA PRO A 19 10.65 1.22 -22.72
C PRO A 19 11.14 2.67 -22.65
N ARG A 20 12.43 2.89 -22.35
CA ARG A 20 13.04 4.24 -22.22
C ARG A 20 12.78 5.17 -23.41
N GLN A 21 12.74 4.65 -24.64
CA GLN A 21 12.42 5.46 -25.81
C GLN A 21 10.98 6.00 -25.77
N GLN A 22 10.05 5.23 -25.23
CA GLN A 22 8.65 5.61 -25.09
C GLN A 22 8.44 6.52 -23.88
N GLN A 23 9.17 6.31 -22.78
CA GLN A 23 9.21 7.25 -21.65
C GLN A 23 9.54 8.68 -22.11
N LYS A 24 10.51 8.86 -23.03
CA LYS A 24 10.82 10.18 -23.61
C LYS A 24 9.63 10.81 -24.33
N LYS A 25 8.84 10.02 -25.07
CA LYS A 25 7.64 10.50 -25.76
C LYS A 25 6.53 10.86 -24.79
N VAL A 26 6.33 10.06 -23.74
CA VAL A 26 5.37 10.37 -22.67
C VAL A 26 5.76 11.66 -21.96
N ARG A 27 7.04 11.88 -21.64
CA ARG A 27 7.50 13.15 -21.07
C ARG A 27 7.21 14.35 -21.98
N THR A 28 7.56 14.23 -23.26
CA THR A 28 7.27 15.28 -24.26
C THR A 28 5.76 15.56 -24.35
N PHE A 29 4.94 14.52 -24.26
CA PHE A 29 3.49 14.65 -24.21
C PHE A 29 3.05 15.37 -22.94
N MET A 30 3.55 14.99 -21.76
CA MET A 30 3.17 15.60 -20.48
C MET A 30 3.53 17.09 -20.41
N GLU A 31 4.68 17.50 -20.95
CA GLU A 31 5.04 18.91 -21.07
C GLU A 31 4.01 19.70 -21.90
N LYS A 32 3.62 19.16 -23.07
CA LYS A 32 2.58 19.77 -23.92
C LYS A 32 1.21 19.78 -23.24
N PHE A 33 0.85 18.66 -22.61
CA PHE A 33 -0.43 18.47 -21.94
C PHE A 33 -0.58 19.40 -20.75
N LYS A 34 0.50 19.61 -20.00
CA LYS A 34 0.52 20.58 -18.91
C LYS A 34 0.43 22.02 -19.40
N ALA A 35 1.12 22.35 -20.50
CA ALA A 35 1.09 23.68 -21.09
C ALA A 35 -0.32 24.04 -21.60
N ASP A 36 -0.97 23.13 -22.31
CA ASP A 36 -2.35 23.29 -22.77
C ASP A 36 -3.06 21.93 -22.97
N PRO A 37 -3.80 21.44 -21.96
CA PRO A 37 -4.53 20.18 -22.05
C PRO A 37 -5.77 20.29 -22.95
N LYS A 38 -6.16 21.49 -23.39
CA LYS A 38 -7.29 21.72 -24.30
C LYS A 38 -6.85 21.78 -25.77
N SER A 39 -5.55 21.71 -26.03
CA SER A 39 -5.02 21.76 -27.38
C SER A 39 -5.57 20.61 -28.23
N ASN A 40 -5.99 20.92 -29.46
CA ASN A 40 -6.41 19.90 -30.44
C ASN A 40 -5.29 18.87 -30.73
N ALA A 41 -4.02 19.21 -30.46
CA ALA A 41 -2.89 18.30 -30.62
C ALA A 41 -2.87 17.13 -29.63
N ILE A 42 -3.65 17.19 -28.54
CA ILE A 42 -3.74 16.12 -27.53
C ILE A 42 -4.51 14.90 -28.05
N ASN A 43 -5.43 15.09 -29.02
CA ASN A 43 -6.22 14.03 -29.66
C ASN A 43 -6.97 13.14 -28.65
N TYR A 44 -8.00 13.70 -28.00
CA TYR A 44 -8.87 12.94 -27.12
C TYR A 44 -9.77 11.99 -27.91
N GLU A 45 -9.81 10.74 -27.49
CA GLU A 45 -10.67 9.70 -28.02
C GLU A 45 -11.61 9.21 -26.91
N LYS A 46 -12.90 9.06 -27.23
CA LYS A 46 -13.86 8.42 -26.31
C LYS A 46 -13.61 6.91 -26.31
N ILE A 47 -13.78 6.29 -25.14
CA ILE A 47 -13.72 4.85 -24.99
C ILE A 47 -15.15 4.33 -24.95
N HIS A 48 -15.47 3.33 -25.76
CA HIS A 48 -16.75 2.63 -25.69
C HIS A 48 -16.75 1.64 -24.50
N ASP A 49 -17.92 1.40 -23.91
CA ASP A 49 -18.12 0.44 -22.80
C ASP A 49 -17.38 0.79 -21.50
N VAL A 50 -17.09 2.08 -21.25
CA VAL A 50 -16.64 2.57 -19.94
C VAL A 50 -17.83 3.12 -19.17
N LYS A 51 -17.92 2.82 -17.87
CA LYS A 51 -19.02 3.29 -17.01
C LYS A 51 -18.98 4.81 -16.76
N ASP A 52 -17.80 5.41 -16.83
CA ASP A 52 -17.57 6.83 -16.58
C ASP A 52 -17.30 7.58 -17.90
N ASP A 53 -18.25 8.45 -18.26
CA ASP A 53 -18.22 9.27 -19.47
C ASP A 53 -17.12 10.33 -19.47
N ARG A 54 -16.38 10.53 -18.38
CA ARG A 54 -15.22 11.44 -18.30
C ARG A 54 -13.93 10.79 -18.81
N VAL A 55 -13.88 9.46 -18.84
CA VAL A 55 -12.65 8.75 -19.20
C VAL A 55 -12.40 8.88 -20.70
N ARG A 56 -11.19 9.31 -21.05
CA ARG A 56 -10.71 9.48 -22.42
C ARG A 56 -9.35 8.82 -22.58
N THR A 57 -9.04 8.37 -23.79
CA THR A 57 -7.65 8.12 -24.17
C THR A 57 -7.08 9.31 -24.92
N VAL A 58 -5.78 9.52 -24.75
CA VAL A 58 -5.00 10.51 -25.49
C VAL A 58 -3.82 9.84 -26.16
N ARG A 59 -3.45 10.33 -27.34
CA ARG A 59 -2.43 9.69 -28.16
C ARG A 59 -1.02 10.14 -27.77
N ILE A 60 -0.18 9.19 -27.37
CA ILE A 60 1.25 9.43 -27.15
C ILE A 60 2.02 9.24 -28.46
N ASP A 61 1.82 8.10 -29.13
CA ASP A 61 2.35 7.84 -30.47
C ASP A 61 1.42 6.88 -31.24
N GLN A 62 1.92 6.14 -32.25
CA GLN A 62 1.07 5.16 -32.94
C GLN A 62 0.64 4.00 -32.04
N LYS A 63 1.51 3.55 -31.14
CA LYS A 63 1.35 2.33 -30.34
C LYS A 63 0.82 2.61 -28.93
N TYR A 64 1.25 3.69 -28.30
CA TYR A 64 0.92 4.00 -26.91
C TYR A 64 -0.22 5.02 -26.77
N ARG A 65 -0.99 4.86 -25.70
CA ARG A 65 -2.05 5.75 -25.24
C ARG A 65 -1.84 6.05 -23.75
N ALA A 66 -2.27 7.24 -23.34
CA ALA A 66 -2.50 7.53 -21.93
C ALA A 66 -4.01 7.60 -21.69
N VAL A 67 -4.43 7.22 -20.48
CA VAL A 67 -5.81 7.34 -20.01
C VAL A 67 -5.89 8.60 -19.16
N VAL A 68 -6.88 9.43 -19.46
CA VAL A 68 -7.12 10.73 -18.82
C VAL A 68 -8.54 10.77 -18.29
N LEU A 69 -8.69 11.19 -17.04
CA LEU A 69 -9.96 11.68 -16.53
C LEU A 69 -10.14 13.12 -17.02
N HIS A 70 -11.01 13.29 -18.01
CA HIS A 70 -11.30 14.57 -18.61
C HIS A 70 -12.43 15.25 -17.83
N PRO A 71 -12.28 16.52 -17.40
CA PRO A 71 -13.33 17.20 -16.64
C PRO A 71 -14.58 17.39 -17.51
N GLU A 72 -15.76 17.08 -16.97
CA GLU A 72 -17.04 17.52 -17.55
C GLU A 72 -17.24 19.01 -17.29
N ASN A 73 -16.99 19.42 -16.04
CA ASN A 73 -16.99 20.80 -15.56
C ASN A 73 -15.64 21.11 -14.90
N GLY A 74 -15.18 22.37 -15.00
CA GLY A 74 -13.92 22.82 -14.37
C GLY A 74 -12.69 22.74 -15.27
N SER A 75 -11.50 22.63 -14.65
CA SER A 75 -10.22 22.74 -15.35
C SER A 75 -9.16 21.75 -14.85
N VAL A 76 -9.58 20.65 -14.23
CA VAL A 76 -8.68 19.62 -13.67
C VAL A 76 -8.64 18.42 -14.60
N TYR A 77 -7.44 18.03 -15.04
CA TYR A 77 -7.19 16.86 -15.87
C TYR A 77 -6.30 15.88 -15.10
N VAL A 78 -6.69 14.61 -15.05
CA VAL A 78 -5.92 13.60 -14.29
C VAL A 78 -5.42 12.51 -15.22
N LEU A 79 -4.10 12.34 -15.32
CA LEU A 79 -3.46 11.23 -16.02
C LEU A 79 -3.44 10.01 -15.08
N VAL A 80 -4.10 8.94 -15.49
CA VAL A 80 -4.34 7.78 -14.62
C VAL A 80 -3.67 6.49 -15.09
N TRP A 81 -3.32 6.38 -16.38
CA TRP A 81 -2.59 5.23 -16.91
C TRP A 81 -1.83 5.55 -18.20
N VAL A 82 -0.81 4.75 -18.53
CA VAL A 82 -0.13 4.79 -19.83
C VAL A 82 0.28 3.39 -20.25
N ASP A 83 -0.10 3.00 -21.47
CA ASP A 83 0.22 1.67 -22.00
C ASP A 83 0.13 1.64 -23.52
N ASN A 84 0.35 0.46 -24.11
CA ASN A 84 -0.09 0.13 -25.45
C ASN A 84 -1.61 0.39 -25.61
N HIS A 85 -2.04 0.63 -26.85
CA HIS A 85 -3.40 1.01 -27.17
C HIS A 85 -4.47 0.10 -26.55
N ASP A 86 -4.40 -1.20 -26.79
CA ASP A 86 -5.46 -2.13 -26.38
C ASP A 86 -5.47 -2.34 -24.87
N GLU A 87 -4.29 -2.46 -24.27
CA GLU A 87 -4.07 -2.63 -22.84
C GLU A 87 -4.54 -1.40 -22.05
N ALA A 88 -4.31 -0.18 -22.57
CA ALA A 88 -4.83 1.04 -21.96
C ALA A 88 -6.37 1.11 -22.00
N MET A 89 -6.98 0.65 -23.10
CA MET A 89 -8.45 0.60 -23.23
C MET A 89 -9.06 -0.43 -22.27
N ASP A 90 -8.47 -1.62 -22.21
CA ASP A 90 -8.93 -2.68 -21.30
C ASP A 90 -8.74 -2.27 -19.83
N TRP A 91 -7.63 -1.62 -19.50
CA TRP A 91 -7.39 -1.06 -18.17
C TRP A 91 -8.49 -0.06 -17.78
N ALA A 92 -8.86 0.84 -18.70
CA ALA A 92 -9.86 1.87 -18.47
C ALA A 92 -11.27 1.29 -18.28
N LYS A 93 -11.65 0.28 -19.07
CA LYS A 93 -12.97 -0.38 -18.97
C LYS A 93 -13.20 -1.09 -17.64
N ASN A 94 -12.13 -1.55 -17.00
CA ASN A 94 -12.23 -2.29 -15.74
C ASN A 94 -12.13 -1.40 -14.49
N ARG A 95 -12.12 -0.06 -14.64
CA ARG A 95 -12.01 0.89 -13.53
C ARG A 95 -13.15 1.90 -13.50
N ALA A 96 -13.44 2.39 -12.31
CA ALA A 96 -14.35 3.48 -12.05
C ALA A 96 -13.64 4.59 -11.28
N PHE A 97 -14.09 5.83 -11.51
CA PHE A 97 -13.58 7.03 -10.86
C PHE A 97 -14.77 7.80 -10.30
N GLU A 98 -14.70 8.20 -9.03
CA GLU A 98 -15.74 9.03 -8.43
C GLU A 98 -15.17 9.90 -7.32
N VAL A 99 -15.83 11.02 -7.05
CA VAL A 99 -15.66 11.73 -5.78
C VAL A 99 -16.60 11.06 -4.80
N ASN A 100 -16.04 10.47 -3.74
CA ASN A 100 -16.81 9.74 -2.76
C ASN A 100 -17.74 10.71 -2.00
N PRO A 101 -19.06 10.46 -1.96
CA PRO A 101 -20.00 11.40 -1.35
C PRO A 101 -19.90 11.48 0.19
N ALA A 102 -19.31 10.48 0.85
CA ALA A 102 -19.16 10.47 2.30
C ALA A 102 -17.85 11.16 2.76
N THR A 103 -16.77 11.00 1.99
CA THR A 103 -15.43 11.49 2.38
C THR A 103 -14.96 12.69 1.57
N GLY A 104 -15.51 12.94 0.39
CA GLY A 104 -15.04 13.96 -0.54
C GLY A 104 -13.73 13.61 -1.27
N ALA A 105 -13.20 12.40 -1.08
CA ALA A 105 -12.00 11.96 -1.77
C ALA A 105 -12.30 11.56 -3.22
N LEU A 106 -11.47 11.98 -4.17
CA LEU A 106 -11.36 11.34 -5.47
C LEU A 106 -10.80 9.93 -5.29
N GLN A 107 -11.54 8.94 -5.79
CA GLN A 107 -11.25 7.52 -5.70
C GLN A 107 -11.12 6.87 -7.08
N MET A 108 -10.33 5.81 -7.13
CA MET A 108 -10.17 4.93 -8.29
C MET A 108 -10.23 3.49 -7.81
N PHE A 109 -11.08 2.66 -8.43
CA PHE A 109 -11.30 1.26 -8.01
C PHE A 109 -11.75 0.38 -9.18
N SER A 110 -11.73 -0.95 -8.99
CA SER A 110 -12.15 -1.91 -10.01
C SER A 110 -13.40 -2.67 -9.62
N VAL A 111 -14.52 -2.37 -10.28
CA VAL A 111 -15.80 -3.05 -10.02
C VAL A 111 -15.76 -4.50 -10.49
N ARG A 112 -15.26 -4.75 -11.71
CA ARG A 112 -15.26 -6.09 -12.30
C ARG A 112 -14.34 -7.05 -11.55
N GLU A 113 -13.17 -6.60 -11.11
CA GLU A 113 -12.27 -7.47 -10.34
C GLU A 113 -12.83 -7.73 -8.93
N ALA A 114 -13.45 -6.73 -8.30
CA ALA A 114 -14.15 -6.93 -7.04
C ALA A 114 -15.31 -7.94 -7.15
N GLU A 115 -16.12 -7.86 -8.22
CA GLU A 115 -17.18 -8.82 -8.54
C GLU A 115 -16.60 -10.24 -8.72
N LYS A 116 -15.48 -10.40 -9.44
CA LYS A 116 -14.83 -11.71 -9.59
C LYS A 116 -14.36 -12.31 -8.27
N VAL A 117 -13.81 -11.50 -7.35
CA VAL A 117 -13.41 -11.96 -6.02
C VAL A 117 -14.64 -12.41 -5.22
N ALA A 118 -15.72 -11.64 -5.30
CA ALA A 118 -17.00 -11.99 -4.67
C ALA A 118 -17.61 -13.27 -5.25
N ASP A 119 -17.60 -13.46 -6.57
CA ASP A 119 -18.16 -14.66 -7.23
C ASP A 119 -17.40 -15.95 -6.87
N LYS A 120 -16.10 -15.86 -6.57
CA LYS A 120 -15.32 -16.99 -6.05
C LYS A 120 -15.78 -17.43 -4.66
N GLN A 121 -16.51 -16.58 -3.92
CA GLN A 121 -17.21 -16.95 -2.68
C GLN A 121 -18.48 -17.75 -3.01
N LEU A 122 -18.33 -18.97 -3.52
CA LEU A 122 -19.46 -19.89 -3.72
C LEU A 122 -20.29 -19.98 -2.41
N PRO A 123 -21.63 -20.04 -2.49
CA PRO A 123 -22.48 -19.94 -1.31
C PRO A 123 -22.36 -21.19 -0.44
N ARG A 124 -21.46 -21.18 0.55
CA ARG A 124 -21.63 -21.98 1.77
C ARG A 124 -22.76 -21.33 2.57
N LYS A 125 -23.98 -21.80 2.33
CA LYS A 125 -25.19 -21.41 3.06
C LYS A 125 -25.04 -21.82 4.53
N SER A 126 -24.52 -20.93 5.38
CA SER A 126 -24.75 -20.91 6.85
C SER A 126 -23.87 -19.91 7.62
N GLU A 127 -22.72 -19.48 7.08
CA GLU A 127 -21.81 -18.59 7.82
C GLU A 127 -22.19 -17.10 7.62
N PRO A 128 -22.20 -16.29 8.71
CA PRO A 128 -22.34 -14.84 8.61
C PRO A 128 -21.18 -14.24 7.81
N GLY A 129 -21.44 -13.15 7.09
CA GLY A 129 -20.42 -12.37 6.42
C GLY A 129 -19.45 -11.73 7.41
N LEU A 130 -18.21 -11.54 6.98
CA LEU A 130 -17.11 -11.02 7.81
C LEU A 130 -17.43 -9.64 8.42
N LEU A 131 -18.26 -8.86 7.73
CA LEU A 131 -18.61 -7.48 8.08
C LEU A 131 -20.10 -7.29 8.40
N ASP A 132 -20.84 -8.38 8.64
CA ASP A 132 -22.29 -8.33 8.91
C ASP A 132 -22.65 -7.62 10.23
N ALA A 133 -21.69 -7.48 11.14
CA ALA A 133 -21.86 -6.72 12.38
C ALA A 133 -22.02 -5.20 12.15
N HIS A 134 -21.67 -4.69 10.97
CA HIS A 134 -21.74 -3.28 10.60
C HIS A 134 -22.76 -3.07 9.48
N ASN A 135 -23.57 -2.01 9.55
CA ASN A 135 -24.52 -1.67 8.49
C ASN A 135 -23.82 -1.00 7.29
N ASP A 136 -24.51 -0.94 6.14
CA ASP A 136 -23.92 -0.38 4.90
C ASP A 136 -23.52 1.09 5.07
N GLU A 137 -24.29 1.88 5.81
CA GLU A 137 -24.00 3.30 6.09
C GLU A 137 -22.66 3.47 6.81
N VAL A 138 -22.34 2.60 7.78
CA VAL A 138 -21.05 2.59 8.46
C VAL A 138 -19.93 2.27 7.48
N LEU A 139 -20.08 1.23 6.65
CA LEU A 139 -19.05 0.85 5.68
C LEU A 139 -18.79 1.96 4.66
N VAL A 140 -19.86 2.56 4.12
CA VAL A 140 -19.77 3.69 3.18
C VAL A 140 -19.14 4.93 3.84
N SER A 141 -19.40 5.16 5.13
CA SER A 141 -18.80 6.30 5.86
C SER A 141 -17.28 6.26 5.94
N PHE A 142 -16.66 5.09 5.73
CA PHE A 142 -15.20 4.93 5.62
C PHE A 142 -14.67 5.12 4.19
N GLY A 143 -15.50 5.63 3.27
CA GLY A 143 -15.13 5.84 1.87
C GLY A 143 -15.28 4.59 1.01
N LEU A 144 -16.05 3.58 1.41
CA LEU A 144 -16.36 2.46 0.53
C LEU A 144 -17.32 2.91 -0.59
N PRO A 145 -16.96 2.75 -1.87
CA PRO A 145 -17.87 3.02 -2.98
C PRO A 145 -19.12 2.13 -2.90
N GLN A 146 -20.30 2.71 -3.10
CA GLN A 146 -21.56 1.96 -3.03
C GLN A 146 -21.60 0.81 -4.05
N LEU A 147 -20.98 0.99 -5.22
CA LEU A 147 -20.86 -0.03 -6.26
C LEU A 147 -20.12 -1.29 -5.80
N LEU A 148 -19.31 -1.20 -4.73
CA LEU A 148 -18.51 -2.30 -4.20
C LEU A 148 -19.14 -2.94 -2.96
N LEU A 149 -20.24 -2.40 -2.42
CA LEU A 149 -20.95 -2.97 -1.27
C LEU A 149 -21.33 -4.44 -1.47
N PRO A 150 -21.91 -4.86 -2.62
CA PRO A 150 -22.25 -6.26 -2.82
C PRO A 150 -21.04 -7.19 -2.74
N ALA A 151 -19.89 -6.76 -3.27
CA ALA A 151 -18.66 -7.54 -3.22
C ALA A 151 -18.12 -7.64 -1.80
N VAL A 152 -18.15 -6.55 -1.02
CA VAL A 152 -17.74 -6.54 0.40
C VAL A 152 -18.64 -7.44 1.23
N ARG A 153 -19.96 -7.40 0.99
CA ARG A 153 -20.94 -8.24 1.70
C ARG A 153 -20.82 -9.73 1.39
N ALA A 154 -20.26 -10.08 0.24
CA ALA A 154 -20.02 -11.47 -0.11
C ALA A 154 -18.84 -12.10 0.66
N ILE A 155 -17.95 -11.30 1.25
CA ILE A 155 -16.74 -11.78 1.90
C ILE A 155 -17.04 -12.42 3.26
N LYS A 156 -16.55 -13.65 3.46
CA LYS A 156 -16.69 -14.40 4.72
C LYS A 156 -15.38 -14.60 5.48
N GLN A 157 -14.24 -14.57 4.80
CA GLN A 157 -12.93 -14.89 5.37
C GLN A 157 -11.92 -13.75 5.14
N ALA A 158 -11.01 -13.56 6.10
CA ALA A 158 -9.98 -12.51 6.05
C ALA A 158 -9.06 -12.63 4.82
N SER A 159 -8.75 -13.84 4.38
CA SER A 159 -7.94 -14.09 3.17
C SER A 159 -8.60 -13.56 1.89
N ASN A 160 -9.94 -13.59 1.82
CA ASN A 160 -10.68 -13.06 0.68
C ASN A 160 -10.87 -11.55 0.77
N LEU A 161 -10.93 -10.99 1.98
CA LEU A 161 -10.83 -9.55 2.17
C LEU A 161 -9.49 -9.03 1.64
N GLU A 162 -8.39 -9.77 1.82
CA GLU A 162 -7.08 -9.41 1.28
C GLU A 162 -7.03 -9.40 -0.25
N GLU A 163 -7.69 -10.35 -0.91
CA GLU A 163 -7.81 -10.35 -2.37
C GLU A 163 -8.69 -9.18 -2.84
N LEU A 164 -9.83 -8.94 -2.19
CA LEU A 164 -10.76 -7.86 -2.53
C LEU A 164 -10.12 -6.48 -2.32
N ALA A 165 -9.36 -6.29 -1.25
CA ALA A 165 -8.72 -5.03 -0.87
C ALA A 165 -7.81 -4.45 -1.98
N LYS A 166 -7.25 -5.29 -2.86
CA LYS A 166 -6.45 -4.87 -4.02
C LYS A 166 -7.25 -4.09 -5.06
N HIS A 167 -8.58 -4.14 -4.98
CA HIS A 167 -9.52 -3.53 -5.91
C HIS A 167 -10.37 -2.43 -5.28
N LEU A 168 -10.18 -2.16 -3.98
CA LEU A 168 -10.87 -1.11 -3.22
C LEU A 168 -9.99 0.16 -3.10
N PRO A 169 -10.58 1.33 -2.82
CA PRO A 169 -9.83 2.46 -2.29
C PRO A 169 -9.12 2.06 -0.99
N SER A 170 -7.84 2.43 -0.86
CA SER A 170 -6.99 2.01 0.28
C SER A 170 -7.49 2.47 1.65
N GLU A 171 -8.06 3.68 1.79
CA GLU A 171 -8.71 4.11 3.04
C GLU A 171 -9.89 3.23 3.43
N ALA A 172 -10.70 2.80 2.45
CA ALA A 172 -11.83 1.92 2.72
C ALA A 172 -11.33 0.53 3.14
N ALA A 173 -10.37 -0.03 2.39
CA ALA A 173 -9.76 -1.32 2.73
C ALA A 173 -9.16 -1.32 4.14
N GLU A 174 -8.45 -0.25 4.52
CA GLU A 174 -7.93 -0.04 5.88
C GLU A 174 -9.00 -0.16 6.94
N ALA A 175 -10.11 0.56 6.79
CA ALA A 175 -11.22 0.49 7.72
C ALA A 175 -11.84 -0.92 7.77
N LEU A 176 -12.05 -1.55 6.61
CA LEU A 176 -12.64 -2.88 6.54
C LEU A 176 -11.81 -3.93 7.28
N TYR A 177 -10.48 -3.86 7.22
CA TYR A 177 -9.64 -4.77 8.02
C TYR A 177 -9.86 -4.59 9.51
N TRP A 178 -9.94 -3.36 10.00
CA TRP A 178 -10.08 -3.11 11.44
C TRP A 178 -11.46 -3.52 11.95
N LEU A 179 -12.49 -3.26 11.15
CA LEU A 179 -13.85 -3.73 11.42
C LEU A 179 -13.93 -5.26 11.42
N ALA A 180 -13.24 -5.93 10.48
CA ALA A 180 -13.17 -7.39 10.42
C ALA A 180 -12.45 -8.01 11.63
N GLU A 181 -11.48 -7.31 12.23
CA GLU A 181 -10.83 -7.68 13.49
C GLU A 181 -11.70 -7.38 14.73
N GLY A 182 -12.92 -6.88 14.54
CA GLY A 182 -13.89 -6.63 15.60
C GLY A 182 -13.73 -5.30 16.32
N LEU A 183 -12.94 -4.36 15.78
CA LEU A 183 -12.84 -3.02 16.38
C LEU A 183 -14.16 -2.25 16.19
N PRO A 184 -14.66 -1.54 17.22
CA PRO A 184 -15.83 -0.68 17.10
C PRO A 184 -15.62 0.42 16.05
N ALA A 185 -16.67 0.72 15.27
CA ALA A 185 -16.58 1.71 14.20
C ALA A 185 -16.09 3.10 14.67
N GLU A 186 -16.46 3.53 15.88
CA GLU A 186 -15.97 4.80 16.44
C GLU A 186 -14.46 4.80 16.68
N GLU A 187 -13.89 3.69 17.17
CA GLU A 187 -12.44 3.57 17.37
C GLU A 187 -11.71 3.58 16.03
N VAL A 188 -12.28 2.90 15.02
CA VAL A 188 -11.72 2.91 13.65
C VAL A 188 -11.76 4.32 13.06
N ARG A 189 -12.86 5.07 13.26
CA ARG A 189 -12.98 6.47 12.80
C ARG A 189 -11.93 7.37 13.43
N GLU A 190 -11.74 7.27 14.74
CA GLU A 190 -10.74 8.05 15.46
C GLU A 190 -9.33 7.74 14.95
N ALA A 191 -9.01 6.44 14.82
CA ALA A 191 -7.69 6.01 14.43
C ALA A 191 -7.33 6.37 12.99
N LEU A 192 -8.27 6.25 12.06
CA LEU A 192 -8.08 6.65 10.66
C LEU A 192 -8.28 8.15 10.44
N SER A 193 -8.67 8.90 11.49
CA SER A 193 -9.01 10.33 11.39
C SER A 193 -10.07 10.60 10.31
N VAL A 194 -11.02 9.67 10.13
CA VAL A 194 -12.09 9.79 9.14
C VAL A 194 -13.04 10.89 9.61
N LYS A 195 -13.16 11.95 8.81
CA LYS A 195 -14.09 13.05 9.07
C LYS A 195 -15.29 12.91 8.16
N ALA A 196 -16.47 12.76 8.73
CA ALA A 196 -17.71 12.87 7.98
C ALA A 196 -17.77 14.25 7.32
N GLN A 197 -17.95 14.28 5.99
CA GLN A 197 -18.19 15.52 5.27
C GLN A 197 -19.69 15.65 4.98
N VAL A 198 -20.22 16.86 5.15
CA VAL A 198 -21.62 17.17 4.85
C VAL A 198 -21.66 18.07 3.62
N GLY A 199 -22.47 17.69 2.64
CA GLY A 199 -22.66 18.48 1.42
C GLY A 199 -21.46 18.42 0.46
N VAL A 200 -20.83 17.25 0.32
CA VAL A 200 -19.79 17.02 -0.68
C VAL A 200 -20.35 17.28 -2.07
N ASP A 201 -19.74 18.21 -2.79
CA ASP A 201 -19.98 18.41 -4.21
C ASP A 201 -19.17 17.35 -4.99
N THR A 202 -19.86 16.34 -5.50
CA THR A 202 -19.22 15.24 -6.24
C THR A 202 -18.72 15.64 -7.62
N ASP A 203 -19.09 16.85 -8.09
CA ASP A 203 -18.63 17.39 -9.37
C ASP A 203 -17.41 18.33 -9.19
N ASP A 204 -17.06 18.72 -7.96
CA ASP A 204 -15.87 19.52 -7.66
C ASP A 204 -14.60 18.65 -7.48
N PHE A 205 -14.07 18.21 -8.61
CA PHE A 205 -12.81 17.46 -8.66
C PHE A 205 -11.60 18.25 -8.17
N ALA A 206 -11.64 19.58 -8.26
CA ALA A 206 -10.54 20.41 -7.78
C ALA A 206 -10.47 20.37 -6.26
N ALA A 207 -11.61 20.47 -5.57
CA ALA A 207 -11.69 20.27 -4.13
C ALA A 207 -11.35 18.82 -3.73
N ALA A 208 -11.88 17.83 -4.47
CA ALA A 208 -11.63 16.42 -4.18
C ALA A 208 -10.14 16.05 -4.25
N LEU A 209 -9.40 16.56 -5.25
CA LEU A 209 -7.94 16.34 -5.35
C LEU A 209 -7.14 16.92 -4.18
N GLU A 210 -7.67 17.94 -3.50
CA GLU A 210 -7.00 18.52 -2.34
C GLU A 210 -7.22 17.69 -1.06
N HIS A 211 -8.16 16.73 -1.08
CA HIS A 211 -8.43 15.82 0.02
C HIS A 211 -7.19 14.98 0.38
N PRO A 212 -6.89 14.75 1.67
CA PRO A 212 -5.76 13.91 2.08
C PRO A 212 -5.75 12.55 1.38
N ASP A 213 -6.86 11.80 1.42
CA ASP A 213 -6.91 10.48 0.79
C ASP A 213 -6.72 10.49 -0.73
N SER A 214 -7.05 11.59 -1.41
CA SER A 214 -6.75 11.76 -2.83
C SER A 214 -5.26 12.01 -3.05
N LYS A 215 -4.63 12.80 -2.20
CA LYS A 215 -3.17 13.06 -2.23
C LYS A 215 -2.33 11.81 -1.95
N ARG A 216 -2.93 10.70 -1.47
CA ARG A 216 -2.28 9.37 -1.43
C ARG A 216 -1.89 8.86 -2.81
N ARG A 217 -2.72 9.16 -3.81
CA ARG A 217 -2.65 8.55 -5.15
C ARG A 217 -2.38 9.60 -6.21
N PHE A 218 -2.91 10.81 -6.05
CA PHE A 218 -2.87 11.84 -7.06
C PHE A 218 -1.92 12.97 -6.65
N VAL A 219 -0.98 13.28 -7.53
CA VAL A 219 -0.04 14.38 -7.37
C VAL A 219 -0.39 15.47 -8.39
N THR A 220 -0.64 16.68 -7.91
CA THR A 220 -0.90 17.84 -8.79
C THR A 220 0.43 18.45 -9.22
N ILE A 221 0.63 18.61 -10.52
CA ILE A 221 1.87 19.16 -11.08
C ILE A 221 1.76 20.69 -11.16
N GLN A 222 2.58 21.39 -10.39
CA GLN A 222 2.60 22.85 -10.29
C GLN A 222 3.66 23.48 -11.20
N SER A 223 4.80 22.83 -11.42
CA SER A 223 5.94 23.38 -12.18
C SER A 223 6.65 22.36 -13.08
N ASP A 224 7.42 22.81 -14.07
CA ASP A 224 8.10 21.90 -15.02
C ASP A 224 9.29 21.21 -14.35
N SER A 225 9.92 21.88 -13.40
CA SER A 225 10.91 21.30 -12.50
C SER A 225 10.31 20.19 -11.64
N GLU A 226 9.09 20.38 -11.12
CA GLU A 226 8.37 19.34 -10.37
C GLU A 226 7.97 18.16 -11.25
N LEU A 227 7.45 18.40 -12.47
CA LEU A 227 7.18 17.33 -13.43
C LEU A 227 8.44 16.49 -13.71
N THR A 228 9.56 17.17 -13.94
CA THR A 228 10.86 16.52 -14.16
C THR A 228 11.26 15.70 -12.94
N ALA A 229 11.15 16.27 -11.74
CA ALA A 229 11.46 15.57 -10.50
C ALA A 229 10.57 14.33 -10.26
N ILE A 230 9.28 14.41 -10.58
CA ILE A 230 8.30 13.31 -10.50
C ILE A 230 8.67 12.18 -11.48
N LEU A 231 9.03 12.51 -12.72
CA LEU A 231 9.33 11.52 -13.76
C LEU A 231 10.76 10.95 -13.70
N ASP A 232 11.70 11.68 -13.11
CA ASP A 232 13.09 11.23 -12.89
C ASP A 232 13.28 10.60 -11.51
N ALA A 233 12.27 10.67 -10.64
CA ALA A 233 12.26 9.94 -9.39
C ALA A 233 12.36 8.44 -9.67
N PRO A 234 13.37 7.74 -9.12
CA PRO A 234 13.40 6.28 -9.15
C PRO A 234 12.11 5.71 -8.56
N LEU A 235 11.65 4.55 -9.03
CA LEU A 235 10.51 3.83 -8.47
C LEU A 235 10.57 3.75 -6.93
N GLU A 236 11.78 3.67 -6.36
CA GLU A 236 12.03 3.67 -4.92
C GLU A 236 11.47 4.92 -4.20
N LYS A 237 11.44 6.10 -4.82
CA LYS A 237 10.90 7.32 -4.20
C LYS A 237 9.38 7.28 -4.01
N TRP A 238 8.67 6.58 -4.90
CA TRP A 238 7.23 6.33 -4.74
C TRP A 238 6.97 5.29 -3.66
N ARG A 239 7.83 4.26 -3.57
CA ARG A 239 7.78 3.25 -2.50
C ARG A 239 8.03 3.83 -1.10
N VAL A 240 8.66 5.00 -0.99
CA VAL A 240 8.87 5.71 0.27
C VAL A 240 8.03 6.98 0.41
N PHE A 241 7.00 7.20 -0.41
CA PHE A 241 6.13 8.35 -0.23
C PHE A 241 5.34 8.23 1.08
N LEU A 242 5.58 9.15 2.02
CA LEU A 242 4.84 9.21 3.28
C LEU A 242 3.57 10.01 3.06
N HIS A 243 2.43 9.41 3.35
CA HIS A 243 1.16 10.11 3.20
C HIS A 243 0.99 11.20 4.28
N PRO A 244 0.39 12.37 3.97
CA PRO A 244 0.10 13.41 4.97
C PRO A 244 -0.68 12.94 6.22
N SER A 245 -1.57 11.93 6.13
CA SER A 245 -2.21 11.38 7.35
C SER A 245 -1.22 10.62 8.24
N GLN A 246 -0.15 10.06 7.64
CA GLN A 246 0.92 9.34 8.33
C GLN A 246 2.02 10.28 8.85
N GLU A 247 2.16 11.49 8.30
CA GLU A 247 3.11 12.51 8.82
C GLU A 247 2.89 12.79 10.30
N LYS A 248 1.63 12.88 10.73
CA LYS A 248 1.29 13.07 12.15
C LYS A 248 1.84 11.95 13.02
N LEU A 249 1.76 10.71 12.55
CA LEU A 249 2.25 9.53 13.27
C LEU A 249 3.79 9.52 13.31
N VAL A 250 4.44 9.87 12.21
CA VAL A 250 5.90 9.96 12.10
C VAL A 250 6.48 11.08 12.96
N GLY A 251 5.79 12.23 13.08
CA GLY A 251 6.23 13.38 13.87
C GLY A 251 5.81 13.35 15.34
N LYS A 252 4.92 12.44 15.75
CA LYS A 252 4.42 12.41 17.14
C LYS A 252 5.49 11.96 18.13
N VAL A 253 5.65 12.69 19.23
CA VAL A 253 6.48 12.24 20.35
C VAL A 253 5.63 11.33 21.25
N PHE A 254 6.11 10.12 21.53
CA PHE A 254 5.44 9.15 22.39
C PHE A 254 6.20 9.02 23.70
N ASN A 255 5.48 9.05 24.82
CA ASN A 255 6.05 8.82 26.16
C ASN A 255 6.06 7.31 26.47
N GLY A 256 6.78 6.53 25.67
CA GLY A 256 6.89 5.08 25.81
C GLY A 256 6.62 4.31 24.51
N PRO A 257 6.47 2.96 24.60
CA PRO A 257 6.22 2.11 23.44
C PRO A 257 4.95 2.52 22.69
N ALA A 258 5.02 2.52 21.36
CA ALA A 258 3.89 2.79 20.49
C ALA A 258 3.69 1.62 19.51
N ARG A 259 2.43 1.24 19.28
CA ARG A 259 2.05 0.22 18.31
C ARG A 259 1.30 0.86 17.16
N VAL A 260 1.75 0.60 15.94
CA VAL A 260 1.07 1.03 14.71
C VAL A 260 0.43 -0.20 14.06
N ILE A 261 -0.88 -0.15 13.90
CA ILE A 261 -1.67 -1.19 13.22
C ILE A 261 -2.09 -0.63 11.86
N GLY A 262 -2.24 -1.50 10.87
CA GLY A 262 -2.69 -1.15 9.53
C GLY A 262 -2.83 -2.40 8.68
N GLY A 263 -3.74 -2.39 7.71
CA GLY A 263 -3.93 -3.51 6.79
C GLY A 263 -2.71 -3.80 5.90
N PRO A 264 -2.71 -4.91 5.16
CA PRO A 264 -1.77 -5.14 4.05
C PRO A 264 -1.70 -3.95 3.07
N GLY A 265 -0.50 -3.58 2.63
CA GLY A 265 -0.30 -2.53 1.62
C GLY A 265 -0.43 -1.08 2.10
N THR A 266 -0.76 -0.83 3.36
CA THR A 266 -1.08 0.53 3.90
C THR A 266 0.15 1.39 4.20
N GLY A 267 1.32 1.03 3.69
CA GLY A 267 2.56 1.78 3.90
C GLY A 267 3.15 1.70 5.31
N LYS A 268 2.81 0.69 6.14
CA LYS A 268 3.40 0.53 7.50
C LYS A 268 4.92 0.56 7.50
N THR A 269 5.54 -0.14 6.55
CA THR A 269 7.00 -0.14 6.39
C THR A 269 7.52 1.26 6.04
N VAL A 270 6.78 2.02 5.23
CA VAL A 270 7.12 3.41 4.88
C VAL A 270 7.06 4.29 6.11
N VAL A 271 5.99 4.21 6.90
CA VAL A 271 5.87 4.91 8.19
C VAL A 271 7.05 4.57 9.10
N ALA A 272 7.39 3.29 9.23
CA ALA A 272 8.50 2.87 10.08
C ALA A 272 9.84 3.44 9.61
N MET A 273 10.11 3.47 8.29
CA MET A 273 11.32 4.06 7.72
C MET A 273 11.40 5.57 7.97
N HIS A 274 10.31 6.29 7.72
CA HIS A 274 10.23 7.73 7.99
C HIS A 274 10.35 8.05 9.47
N ARG A 275 9.76 7.21 10.34
CA ARG A 275 9.90 7.34 11.79
C ARG A 275 11.33 7.13 12.23
N ALA A 276 12.01 6.11 11.71
CA ALA A 276 13.43 5.87 12.01
C ALA A 276 14.29 7.08 11.60
N ARG A 277 14.05 7.63 10.40
CA ARG A 277 14.69 8.88 9.95
C ARG A 277 14.42 10.05 10.88
N GLN A 278 13.16 10.29 11.25
CA GLN A 278 12.79 11.41 12.11
C GLN A 278 13.45 11.29 13.49
N LEU A 279 13.43 10.09 14.07
CA LEU A 279 14.07 9.83 15.36
C LEU A 279 15.59 10.02 15.29
N ALA A 280 16.22 9.56 14.20
CA ALA A 280 17.65 9.75 13.98
C ALA A 280 18.03 11.23 13.84
N LYS A 281 17.16 12.07 13.24
CA LYS A 281 17.38 13.52 13.16
C LYS A 281 17.18 14.24 14.49
N GLU A 282 16.15 13.88 15.23
CA GLU A 282 15.75 14.61 16.44
C GLU A 282 16.59 14.21 17.66
N PHE A 283 16.88 12.92 17.80
CA PHE A 283 17.38 12.36 19.06
C PHE A 283 18.81 11.82 18.98
N CYS A 284 19.38 11.55 17.80
CA CYS A 284 20.77 11.12 17.68
C CYS A 284 21.71 12.33 17.59
N GLN A 285 22.11 12.86 18.75
CA GLN A 285 22.97 14.04 18.87
C GLN A 285 24.42 13.68 19.18
N GLN A 286 24.65 12.49 19.73
CA GLN A 286 25.98 11.96 20.04
C GLN A 286 26.40 10.90 19.02
N GLU A 287 27.70 10.73 18.80
CA GLU A 287 28.24 9.69 17.90
C GLU A 287 27.81 8.27 18.28
N SER A 288 27.49 8.03 19.55
CA SER A 288 27.03 6.74 20.07
C SER A 288 25.55 6.48 19.86
N ASP A 289 24.75 7.49 19.54
CA ASP A 289 23.30 7.33 19.43
C ASP A 289 22.96 6.52 18.17
N ARG A 290 22.08 5.53 18.35
CA ARG A 290 21.66 4.64 17.25
C ARG A 290 20.18 4.35 17.32
N ILE A 291 19.55 4.32 16.15
CA ILE A 291 18.19 3.81 15.96
C ILE A 291 18.30 2.43 15.33
N LEU A 292 17.74 1.43 16.01
CA LEU A 292 17.64 0.07 15.48
C LEU A 292 16.34 -0.10 14.69
N PHE A 293 16.44 -0.48 13.43
CA PHE A 293 15.33 -0.92 12.60
C PHE A 293 15.44 -2.43 12.36
N THR A 294 14.51 -3.22 12.90
CA THR A 294 14.47 -4.67 12.67
C THR A 294 13.28 -5.14 11.86
N THR A 295 13.51 -6.19 11.08
CA THR A 295 12.46 -6.88 10.33
C THR A 295 12.68 -8.39 10.30
N TYR A 296 11.73 -9.13 9.71
CA TYR A 296 11.68 -10.59 9.80
C TYR A 296 12.73 -11.30 8.93
N THR A 297 12.85 -10.93 7.64
CA THR A 297 13.72 -11.63 6.69
C THR A 297 14.94 -10.80 6.28
N ALA A 298 16.03 -11.49 5.91
CA ALA A 298 17.26 -10.84 5.42
C ALA A 298 17.02 -10.00 4.16
N ASN A 299 16.24 -10.54 3.20
CA ASN A 299 15.90 -9.81 1.98
C ASN A 299 15.07 -8.55 2.27
N LEU A 300 14.12 -8.63 3.21
CA LEU A 300 13.33 -7.45 3.58
C LEU A 300 14.19 -6.40 4.28
N ALA A 301 15.12 -6.81 5.15
CA ALA A 301 16.07 -5.91 5.79
C ALA A 301 16.94 -5.18 4.75
N GLN A 302 17.47 -5.91 3.77
CA GLN A 302 18.25 -5.31 2.68
C GLN A 302 17.43 -4.33 1.85
N ASN A 303 16.21 -4.72 1.45
CA ASN A 303 15.31 -3.83 0.71
C ASN A 303 14.98 -2.56 1.50
N VAL A 304 14.72 -2.66 2.80
CA VAL A 304 14.45 -1.50 3.66
C VAL A 304 15.70 -0.63 3.81
N ASP A 305 16.87 -1.24 3.97
CA ASP A 305 18.14 -0.53 4.07
C ASP A 305 18.45 0.28 2.80
N GLU A 306 18.23 -0.29 1.62
CA GLU A 306 18.34 0.41 0.34
C GLU A 306 17.37 1.61 0.27
N ASN A 307 16.12 1.42 0.67
CA ASN A 307 15.14 2.52 0.73
C ASN A 307 15.54 3.60 1.74
N LEU A 308 16.08 3.23 2.91
CA LEU A 308 16.57 4.17 3.92
C LEU A 308 17.76 4.98 3.41
N LYS A 309 18.71 4.38 2.68
CA LYS A 309 19.82 5.10 2.02
C LYS A 309 19.34 6.16 1.05
N HIS A 310 18.24 5.91 0.35
CA HIS A 310 17.64 6.87 -0.58
C HIS A 310 16.78 7.94 0.13
N LEU A 311 16.14 7.56 1.23
CA LEU A 311 15.22 8.42 1.98
C LEU A 311 15.96 9.39 2.92
N CYS A 312 17.05 8.94 3.53
CA CYS A 312 17.82 9.66 4.54
C CYS A 312 18.97 10.48 3.92
N GLY A 313 19.38 11.54 4.62
CA GLY A 313 20.64 12.25 4.39
C GLY A 313 21.74 11.75 5.33
N GLU A 314 22.46 12.67 5.95
CA GLU A 314 23.54 12.36 6.92
C GLU A 314 23.06 11.52 8.10
N GLU A 315 21.79 11.67 8.49
CA GLU A 315 21.19 10.90 9.58
C GLU A 315 21.17 9.38 9.36
N TYR A 316 21.37 8.91 8.12
CA TYR A 316 21.44 7.48 7.82
C TYR A 316 22.53 6.77 8.64
N GLY A 317 23.65 7.45 8.94
CA GLY A 317 24.73 6.87 9.74
C GLY A 317 24.33 6.48 11.16
N ASN A 318 23.21 7.02 11.66
CA ASN A 318 22.66 6.70 12.98
C ASN A 318 21.62 5.59 12.94
N ILE A 319 21.25 5.07 11.77
CA ILE A 319 20.21 4.04 11.62
C ILE A 319 20.87 2.71 11.29
N GLU A 320 20.61 1.70 12.12
CA GLU A 320 21.02 0.34 11.86
C GLU A 320 19.83 -0.50 11.39
N CYS A 321 19.84 -0.94 10.13
CA CYS A 321 18.83 -1.83 9.58
C CYS A 321 19.33 -3.27 9.52
N VAL A 322 18.66 -4.19 10.22
CA VAL A 322 19.10 -5.60 10.30
C VAL A 322 17.92 -6.53 10.56
N HIS A 323 17.99 -7.78 10.08
CA HIS A 323 16.95 -8.76 10.43
C HIS A 323 17.15 -9.30 11.85
N LEU A 324 16.05 -9.65 12.52
CA LEU A 324 16.04 -9.95 13.97
C LEU A 324 17.05 -11.04 14.39
N HIS A 325 17.13 -12.14 13.65
CA HIS A 325 18.02 -13.27 13.98
C HIS A 325 19.51 -12.88 13.94
N SER A 326 19.96 -12.14 12.93
CA SER A 326 21.36 -11.68 12.88
C SER A 326 21.69 -10.71 14.00
N TRP A 327 20.74 -9.84 14.36
CA TRP A 327 20.93 -8.94 15.48
C TRP A 327 21.07 -9.72 16.81
N ALA A 328 20.23 -10.73 17.03
CA ALA A 328 20.28 -11.59 18.21
C ALA A 328 21.61 -12.38 18.29
N VAL A 329 22.04 -13.02 17.20
CA VAL A 329 23.32 -13.75 17.15
C VAL A 329 24.49 -12.81 17.45
N ARG A 330 24.45 -11.58 16.94
CA ARG A 330 25.48 -10.59 17.21
C ARG A 330 25.54 -10.21 18.68
N ILE A 331 24.40 -9.99 19.34
CA ILE A 331 24.37 -9.71 20.78
C ILE A 331 24.94 -10.86 21.59
N LEU A 332 24.56 -12.10 21.28
CA LEU A 332 25.07 -13.29 21.98
C LEU A 332 26.60 -13.38 21.87
N ARG A 333 27.14 -13.08 20.69
CA ARG A 333 28.58 -13.05 20.48
C ARG A 333 29.25 -11.89 21.20
N ASP A 334 28.81 -10.67 20.95
CA ASP A 334 29.55 -9.47 21.32
C ASP A 334 29.40 -9.12 22.82
N GLN A 335 28.25 -9.41 23.42
CA GLN A 335 27.97 -9.08 24.83
C GLN A 335 28.12 -10.27 25.77
N PHE A 336 27.74 -11.46 25.32
CA PHE A 336 27.74 -12.66 26.17
C PHE A 336 28.89 -13.61 25.85
N ASN A 337 29.70 -13.31 24.82
CA ASN A 337 30.82 -14.14 24.38
C ASN A 337 30.39 -15.58 24.04
N VAL A 338 29.15 -15.73 23.58
CA VAL A 338 28.55 -17.01 23.17
C VAL A 338 28.67 -17.14 21.66
N ASN A 339 29.42 -18.15 21.22
CA ASN A 339 29.48 -18.52 19.81
C ASN A 339 28.33 -19.46 19.48
N CYS A 340 27.25 -18.90 18.94
CA CYS A 340 26.12 -19.67 18.41
C CYS A 340 26.28 -19.88 16.90
N SER A 341 26.15 -21.13 16.46
CA SER A 341 25.87 -21.49 15.08
C SER A 341 24.40 -21.89 14.95
N VAL A 342 23.71 -21.37 13.94
CA VAL A 342 22.35 -21.81 13.64
C VAL A 342 22.42 -23.21 13.03
N ALA A 343 21.83 -24.19 13.70
CA ALA A 343 21.78 -25.56 13.21
C ALA A 343 20.94 -25.66 11.93
N SER A 344 21.46 -26.36 10.94
CA SER A 344 20.73 -26.73 9.73
C SER A 344 19.68 -27.81 10.04
N SER A 345 18.70 -27.99 9.15
CA SER A 345 17.70 -29.06 9.30
C SER A 345 18.34 -30.44 9.45
N GLN A 346 19.43 -30.71 8.72
CA GLN A 346 20.16 -31.98 8.80
C GLN A 346 20.86 -32.18 10.15
N GLU A 347 21.35 -31.10 10.77
CA GLU A 347 21.95 -31.16 12.11
C GLU A 347 20.86 -31.35 13.17
N LEU A 348 19.73 -30.66 13.03
CA LEU A 348 18.57 -30.85 13.91
C LEU A 348 18.03 -32.28 13.86
N ASP A 349 17.93 -32.88 12.67
CA ASP A 349 17.48 -34.26 12.52
C ASP A 349 18.42 -35.23 13.26
N LYS A 350 19.73 -35.02 13.16
CA LYS A 350 20.73 -35.80 13.92
C LYS A 350 20.58 -35.63 15.43
N PHE A 351 20.36 -34.40 15.90
CA PHE A 351 20.18 -34.15 17.33
C PHE A 351 18.90 -34.79 17.87
N TRP A 352 17.83 -34.83 17.08
CA TRP A 352 16.60 -35.55 17.43
C TRP A 352 16.85 -37.06 17.49
N GLU A 353 17.55 -37.64 16.51
CA GLU A 353 17.94 -39.06 16.53
C GLU A 353 18.79 -39.39 17.77
N GLU A 354 19.77 -38.56 18.11
CA GLU A 354 20.64 -38.73 19.28
C GLU A 354 19.86 -38.63 20.61
N ALA A 355 18.95 -37.65 20.72
CA ALA A 355 18.13 -37.46 21.91
C ALA A 355 17.19 -38.64 22.17
N VAL A 356 16.56 -39.17 21.12
CA VAL A 356 15.70 -40.37 21.22
C VAL A 356 16.53 -41.60 21.55
N PHE A 357 17.69 -41.78 20.92
CA PHE A 357 18.57 -42.90 21.21
C PHE A 357 19.06 -42.92 22.68
N THR A 358 19.31 -41.74 23.25
CA THR A 358 19.82 -41.61 24.63
C THR A 358 18.72 -41.74 25.68
N SER A 359 17.47 -41.45 25.32
CA SER A 359 16.31 -41.60 26.20
C SER A 359 15.71 -43.01 26.02
N GLU A 360 16.27 -44.00 26.74
CA GLU A 360 15.83 -45.41 26.74
C GLU A 360 14.32 -45.64 27.08
N GLU A 361 13.55 -44.58 27.30
CA GLU A 361 12.15 -44.57 27.73
C GLU A 361 11.12 -44.44 26.59
N PHE A 362 11.51 -44.01 25.39
CA PHE A 362 10.53 -43.70 24.33
C PHE A 362 10.59 -44.68 23.15
N SER A 363 9.42 -45.18 22.73
CA SER A 363 9.26 -46.09 21.59
C SER A 363 8.93 -45.38 20.27
N PHE A 364 8.96 -44.04 20.26
CA PHE A 364 8.46 -43.23 19.15
C PHE A 364 9.57 -42.85 18.18
N GLU A 365 9.22 -42.73 16.89
CA GLU A 365 10.16 -42.27 15.88
C GLU A 365 10.54 -40.80 16.10
N PRO A 366 11.81 -40.39 15.86
CA PRO A 366 12.27 -39.02 16.05
C PRO A 366 11.41 -37.97 15.32
N GLY A 367 10.95 -38.29 14.11
CA GLY A 367 10.10 -37.39 13.33
C GLY A 367 8.74 -37.11 13.99
N PHE A 368 8.15 -38.11 14.65
CA PHE A 368 6.90 -37.94 15.39
C PHE A 368 7.11 -37.04 16.61
N LEU A 369 8.15 -37.30 17.41
CA LEU A 369 8.45 -36.51 18.61
C LEU A 369 8.76 -35.06 18.27
N ARG A 370 9.50 -34.82 17.18
CA ARG A 370 9.75 -33.48 16.66
C ARG A 370 8.45 -32.77 16.30
N GLN A 371 7.55 -33.44 15.58
CA GLN A 371 6.28 -32.85 15.16
C GLN A 371 5.37 -32.54 16.35
N GLU A 372 5.30 -33.43 17.35
CA GLU A 372 4.57 -33.19 18.60
C GLU A 372 5.19 -32.02 19.39
N TRP A 373 6.51 -31.94 19.47
CA TRP A 373 7.19 -30.83 20.12
C TRP A 373 6.86 -29.49 19.45
N GLU A 374 6.98 -29.43 18.12
CA GLU A 374 6.73 -28.20 17.34
C GLU A 374 5.24 -27.80 17.36
N SER A 375 4.33 -28.76 17.17
CA SER A 375 2.90 -28.47 16.95
C SER A 375 2.04 -28.50 18.21
N VAL A 376 2.53 -29.10 19.30
CA VAL A 376 1.78 -29.23 20.55
C VAL A 376 2.51 -28.52 21.67
N VAL A 377 3.76 -28.88 21.95
CA VAL A 377 4.47 -28.35 23.12
C VAL A 377 4.82 -26.87 22.96
N GLN A 378 5.49 -26.51 21.86
CA GLN A 378 5.84 -25.11 21.58
C GLN A 378 4.60 -24.24 21.36
N GLU A 379 3.63 -24.72 20.57
CA GLU A 379 2.46 -23.93 20.23
C GLU A 379 1.55 -23.65 21.45
N ASN A 380 1.56 -24.53 22.46
CA ASN A 380 0.81 -24.34 23.71
C ASN A 380 1.67 -23.81 24.88
N GLU A 381 2.93 -23.41 24.62
CA GLU A 381 3.87 -22.90 25.64
C GLU A 381 4.02 -23.82 26.87
N ILE A 382 3.94 -25.13 26.68
CA ILE A 382 4.04 -26.10 27.78
C ILE A 382 5.51 -26.18 28.21
N THR A 383 5.78 -25.87 29.48
CA THR A 383 7.12 -25.78 30.09
C THR A 383 7.48 -26.97 30.96
#